data_AF-A0A3R7WR09-F1
#
_entry.id   AF-A0A3R7WR09-F1
#
_cell.length_a   1.000
_cell.length_b   1.000
_cell.length_c   1.000
_cell.angle_alpha   90.00
_cell.angle_beta   90.00
_cell.angle_gamma   90.00
#
_symmetry.space_group_name_H-M   'P 1'
#
loop_
_entity.id
_entity.type
_entity.pdbx_description
1 polymer ?
#
loop_
_entity_poly.entity_id
_entity_poly.type
_entity_poly.pdbx_seq_one_letter_code
_entity_poly.pdbx_strand_id
1 'polypeptide(L)'
;MASCCATPIAGMPFKLNGEWVMDGGMLDFQPVFDDKTVTISPFYCVGADIKPSVYVPMWWALFPPGVSDVEWLFDLGYEDGLKWIVKNNLTGGRKNIVIPEKSVTFVGAWNTTVGRVVGYRSCENHFLDALFIGLFVCLWRPLVFLCLYLELCLQAVVSGSKAAIFGAAAKLLVSNIIMGALAAVLATRGLQHTMLFLVGLSVTGFFLGGMVLLVGGLQQAAAVASHDWQRCRSYMRSITSLSLFLRCMPVVGCFVQIKRHDLLLQHSLVYRVAMYCM
;
A
#
# COMPACT_ATOMS: atom_id res chain seq x y z
N MET A 1 -13.73 2.09 15.87
CA MET A 1 -12.58 1.16 15.82
C MET A 1 -12.02 1.05 14.41
N ALA A 2 -12.80 0.74 13.37
CA ALA A 2 -12.28 0.72 11.99
C ALA A 2 -11.69 2.06 11.55
N SER A 3 -12.42 3.17 11.77
CA SER A 3 -12.01 4.53 11.40
C SER A 3 -10.82 5.12 12.17
N CYS A 4 -10.27 4.41 13.16
CA CYS A 4 -9.09 4.84 13.91
C CYS A 4 -7.96 3.80 13.81
N CYS A 5 -8.05 2.86 12.85
CA CYS A 5 -7.11 1.76 12.66
C CYS A 5 -5.92 2.21 11.78
N ALA A 6 -5.17 3.21 12.25
CA ALA A 6 -4.07 3.82 11.50
C ALA A 6 -2.88 2.85 11.42
N THR A 7 -2.90 1.95 10.44
CA THR A 7 -1.91 0.87 10.31
C THR A 7 -0.53 1.42 9.94
N PRO A 8 0.57 1.01 10.61
CA PRO A 8 0.68 0.01 11.69
C PRO A 8 0.68 0.60 13.12
N ILE A 9 0.41 1.89 13.26
CA ILE A 9 0.55 2.66 14.51
C ILE A 9 -0.57 2.31 15.50
N ALA A 10 -1.81 2.27 15.02
CA ALA A 10 -3.01 2.06 15.84
C ALA A 10 -3.78 0.81 15.35
N GLY A 11 -3.10 -0.33 15.32
CA GLY A 11 -3.67 -1.63 14.95
C GLY A 11 -3.33 -2.08 13.53
N MET A 12 -3.73 -3.31 13.22
CA MET A 12 -3.59 -3.92 11.90
C MET A 12 -4.97 -4.01 11.23
N PRO A 13 -5.05 -4.02 9.89
CA PRO A 13 -6.32 -4.17 9.20
C PRO A 13 -7.03 -5.44 9.68
N PHE A 14 -8.36 -5.36 9.84
CA PHE A 14 -9.18 -6.47 10.32
C PHE A 14 -10.46 -6.58 9.51
N LYS A 15 -11.18 -7.70 9.64
CA LYS A 15 -12.44 -7.90 8.94
C LYS A 15 -13.62 -7.34 9.73
N LEU A 16 -14.44 -6.51 9.07
CA LEU A 16 -15.71 -6.02 9.56
C LEU A 16 -16.77 -6.28 8.47
N ASN A 17 -17.86 -6.98 8.81
CA ASN A 17 -18.94 -7.34 7.86
C ASN A 17 -18.46 -8.07 6.59
N GLY A 18 -17.39 -8.87 6.70
CA GLY A 18 -16.82 -9.61 5.56
C GLY A 18 -15.78 -8.82 4.75
N GLU A 19 -15.66 -7.52 4.98
CA GLU A 19 -14.73 -6.63 4.30
C GLU A 19 -13.51 -6.32 5.17
N TRP A 20 -12.35 -6.11 4.55
CA TRP A 20 -11.15 -5.65 5.25
C TRP A 20 -11.22 -4.13 5.43
N VAL A 21 -11.04 -3.67 6.67
CA VAL A 21 -11.14 -2.26 7.03
C VAL A 21 -9.85 -1.76 7.69
N MET A 22 -9.54 -0.49 7.46
CA MET A 22 -8.48 0.29 8.08
C MET A 22 -8.92 1.76 8.21
N ASP A 23 -8.08 2.61 8.81
CA ASP A 23 -8.34 4.04 8.91
C ASP A 23 -8.58 4.69 7.54
N GLY A 24 -9.61 5.54 7.47
CA GLY A 24 -10.02 6.22 6.24
C GLY A 24 -9.18 7.43 5.89
N GLY A 25 -8.28 7.90 6.76
CA GLY A 25 -7.47 9.10 6.55
C GLY A 25 -6.57 9.07 5.31
N MET A 26 -6.29 7.88 4.77
CA MET A 26 -5.62 7.71 3.48
C MET A 26 -6.51 8.00 2.26
N LEU A 27 -7.82 7.83 2.40
CA LEU A 27 -8.81 7.99 1.33
C LEU A 27 -9.46 9.36 1.41
N ASP A 28 -9.98 9.70 2.58
CA ASP A 28 -10.70 10.94 2.82
C ASP A 28 -10.46 11.37 4.27
N PHE A 29 -9.49 12.27 4.44
CA PHE A 29 -9.11 12.78 5.75
C PHE A 29 -10.13 13.79 6.30
N GLN A 30 -10.95 14.38 5.44
CA GLN A 30 -11.93 15.39 5.81
C GLN A 30 -13.20 15.23 4.97
N PRO A 31 -14.02 14.20 5.28
CA PRO A 31 -15.20 13.89 4.48
C PRO A 31 -16.21 15.03 4.53
N VAL A 32 -16.60 15.51 3.34
CA VAL A 32 -17.63 16.54 3.15
C VAL A 32 -18.87 15.88 2.57
N PHE A 33 -20.00 15.97 3.28
CA PHE A 33 -21.25 15.31 2.86
C PHE A 33 -22.14 16.22 2.02
N ASP A 34 -22.27 17.48 2.41
CA ASP A 34 -23.13 18.48 1.77
C ASP A 34 -22.68 19.92 2.09
N ASP A 35 -23.38 20.91 1.52
CA ASP A 35 -23.12 22.34 1.74
C ASP A 35 -23.39 22.81 3.18
N LYS A 36 -23.93 21.94 4.04
CA LYS A 36 -24.18 22.21 5.47
C LYS A 36 -23.14 21.57 6.38
N THR A 37 -22.18 20.86 5.81
CA THR A 37 -21.13 20.18 6.56
C THR A 37 -20.15 21.21 7.10
N VAL A 38 -19.99 21.25 8.43
CA VAL A 38 -18.97 22.06 9.09
C VAL A 38 -17.69 21.24 9.18
N THR A 39 -16.63 21.73 8.57
CA THR A 39 -15.35 21.05 8.46
C THR A 39 -14.39 21.47 9.57
N ILE A 40 -13.87 20.50 10.30
CA ILE A 40 -12.91 20.73 11.39
C ILE A 40 -11.60 20.04 11.01
N SER A 41 -10.47 20.75 11.13
CA SER A 41 -9.15 20.16 10.90
C SER A 41 -8.20 20.54 12.03
N PRO A 42 -7.43 19.59 12.58
CA PRO A 42 -6.35 19.89 13.53
C PRO A 42 -5.10 20.48 12.83
N PHE A 43 -5.08 20.51 11.49
CA PHE A 43 -3.94 20.99 10.71
C PHE A 43 -4.21 22.40 10.16
N TYR A 44 -3.35 23.35 10.53
CA TYR A 44 -3.47 24.76 10.14
C TYR A 44 -3.38 24.99 8.62
N CYS A 45 -2.75 24.06 7.89
CA CYS A 45 -2.48 24.12 6.46
C CYS A 45 -3.60 23.56 5.57
N VAL A 46 -4.69 23.06 6.16
CA VAL A 46 -5.85 22.49 5.43
C VAL A 46 -6.97 23.53 5.31
N GLY A 47 -7.71 23.48 4.20
CA GLY A 47 -8.92 24.27 4.01
C GLY A 47 -10.07 23.69 4.84
N ALA A 48 -10.35 24.27 6.00
CA ALA A 48 -11.42 23.87 6.91
C ALA A 48 -12.11 25.10 7.49
N ASP A 49 -13.38 24.94 7.91
CA ASP A 49 -14.18 25.95 8.58
C ASP A 49 -13.59 26.33 9.94
N ILE A 50 -13.25 25.30 10.72
CA ILE A 50 -12.63 25.43 12.04
C ILE A 50 -11.24 24.81 11.96
N LYS A 51 -10.23 25.63 12.25
CA LYS A 51 -8.82 25.25 12.27
C LYS A 51 -8.10 25.98 13.40
N PRO A 52 -6.95 25.46 13.88
CA PRO A 52 -6.17 26.10 14.91
C PRO A 52 -5.86 27.56 14.58
N SER A 53 -6.21 28.47 15.49
CA SER A 53 -5.83 29.89 15.42
C SER A 53 -4.37 30.13 15.78
N VAL A 54 -3.73 29.15 16.39
CA VAL A 54 -2.30 29.13 16.71
C VAL A 54 -1.64 27.92 16.07
N TYR A 55 -0.32 27.98 15.93
CA TYR A 55 0.45 26.91 15.34
C TYR A 55 0.34 25.61 16.17
N VAL A 56 -0.09 24.53 15.51
CA VAL A 56 -0.09 23.17 16.06
C VAL A 56 0.87 22.33 15.21
N PRO A 57 1.88 21.69 15.81
CA PRO A 57 2.83 20.88 15.06
C PRO A 57 2.16 19.68 14.36
N MET A 58 2.36 19.54 13.05
CA MET A 58 1.75 18.43 12.30
C MET A 58 2.31 17.06 12.68
N TRP A 59 3.57 16.99 13.11
CA TRP A 59 4.20 15.74 13.55
C TRP A 59 3.55 15.14 14.81
N TRP A 60 2.71 15.90 15.52
CA TRP A 60 1.89 15.37 16.61
C TRP A 60 0.86 14.33 16.16
N ALA A 61 0.59 14.23 14.85
CA ALA A 61 -0.19 13.13 14.27
C ALA A 61 0.54 11.77 14.32
N LEU A 62 1.87 11.77 14.34
CA LEU A 62 2.71 10.57 14.45
C LEU A 62 3.15 10.33 15.90
N PHE A 63 3.53 11.40 16.60
CA PHE A 63 4.03 11.34 17.96
C PHE A 63 3.11 12.12 18.89
N PRO A 64 2.26 11.44 19.68
CA PRO A 64 1.27 12.11 20.48
C PRO A 64 1.94 13.07 21.48
N PRO A 65 1.34 14.24 21.73
CA PRO A 65 1.91 15.23 22.62
C PRO A 65 1.71 14.84 24.10
N GLY A 66 2.31 15.60 25.02
CA GLY A 66 2.18 15.34 26.46
C GLY A 66 0.75 15.60 26.98
N VAL A 67 0.44 15.11 28.18
CA VAL A 67 -0.91 15.25 28.78
C VAL A 67 -1.36 16.72 28.86
N SER A 68 -0.47 17.61 29.29
CA SER A 68 -0.74 19.05 29.36
C SER A 68 -1.00 19.68 27.99
N ASP A 69 -0.31 19.18 26.95
CA ASP A 69 -0.44 19.69 25.59
C ASP A 69 -1.75 19.21 24.96
N VAL A 70 -2.23 18.01 25.33
CA VAL A 70 -3.56 17.50 24.94
C VAL A 70 -4.67 18.36 25.57
N GLU A 71 -4.54 18.71 26.86
CA GLU A 71 -5.50 19.62 27.52
C GLU A 71 -5.51 21.00 26.83
N TRP A 72 -4.33 21.51 26.47
CA TRP A 72 -4.22 22.75 25.70
C TRP A 72 -4.86 22.66 24.31
N LEU A 73 -4.64 21.57 23.57
CA LEU A 73 -5.27 21.35 22.26
C LEU A 73 -6.80 21.33 22.36
N PHE A 74 -7.33 20.75 23.43
CA PHE A 74 -8.76 20.74 23.71
C PHE A 74 -9.29 22.15 23.94
N ASP A 75 -8.65 22.93 24.80
CA ASP A 75 -9.03 24.33 25.07
C ASP A 75 -8.94 25.18 23.79
N LEU A 76 -7.89 25.00 23.00
CA LEU A 76 -7.70 25.69 21.72
C LEU A 76 -8.84 25.40 20.73
N GLY A 77 -9.15 24.11 20.52
CA GLY A 77 -10.23 23.70 19.62
C GLY A 77 -11.60 24.22 20.07
N TYR A 78 -11.84 24.28 21.38
CA TYR A 78 -13.06 24.86 21.95
C TYR A 78 -13.16 26.36 21.67
N GLU A 79 -12.09 27.11 21.89
CA GLU A 79 -12.03 28.55 21.61
C GLU A 79 -12.23 28.86 20.12
N ASP A 80 -11.59 28.09 19.24
CA ASP A 80 -11.70 28.29 17.79
C ASP A 80 -13.09 27.92 17.26
N GLY A 81 -13.72 26.90 17.83
CA GLY A 81 -15.13 26.59 17.58
C GLY A 81 -16.06 27.73 17.98
N LEU A 82 -15.87 28.31 19.17
CA LEU A 82 -16.66 29.47 19.62
C LEU A 82 -16.46 30.69 18.72
N LYS A 83 -15.20 31.00 18.34
CA LYS A 83 -14.90 32.09 17.40
C LYS A 83 -15.60 31.87 16.06
N TRP A 84 -15.62 30.65 15.54
CA TRP A 84 -16.32 30.31 14.30
C TRP A 84 -17.84 30.50 14.42
N ILE A 85 -18.46 30.04 15.52
CA ILE A 85 -19.89 30.25 15.79
C ILE A 85 -20.25 31.73 15.80
N VAL A 86 -19.46 32.55 16.51
CA VAL A 86 -19.66 34.01 16.59
C VAL A 86 -19.50 34.65 15.22
N LYS A 87 -18.44 34.30 14.48
CA LYS A 87 -18.17 34.81 13.12
C LYS A 87 -19.31 34.52 12.13
N ASN A 88 -19.98 33.38 12.27
CA ASN A 88 -21.08 32.97 11.41
C ASN A 88 -22.47 33.37 11.94
N ASN A 89 -22.53 34.19 13.00
CA ASN A 89 -23.78 34.63 13.62
C ASN A 89 -24.72 33.48 14.08
N LEU A 90 -24.14 32.34 14.46
CA LEU A 90 -24.88 31.15 14.89
C LEU A 90 -25.21 31.16 16.39
N THR A 91 -25.16 32.35 17.02
CA THR A 91 -25.26 32.53 18.47
C THR A 91 -26.68 32.51 19.02
N GLY A 92 -27.68 32.30 18.16
CA GLY A 92 -29.10 32.25 18.56
C GLY A 92 -29.59 33.54 19.23
N GLY A 93 -28.99 34.70 18.91
CA GLY A 93 -29.35 36.00 19.50
C GLY A 93 -28.63 36.35 20.81
N ARG A 94 -27.72 35.50 21.31
CA ARG A 94 -26.86 35.84 22.45
C ARG A 94 -25.80 36.86 22.00
N LYS A 95 -25.83 38.06 22.58
CA LYS A 95 -24.90 39.16 22.26
C LYS A 95 -23.60 39.15 23.05
N ASN A 96 -23.59 38.53 24.24
CA ASN A 96 -22.43 38.51 25.14
C ASN A 96 -21.89 37.09 25.31
N ILE A 97 -21.27 36.55 24.27
CA ILE A 97 -20.51 35.30 24.40
C ILE A 97 -19.10 35.68 24.85
N VAL A 98 -18.76 35.33 26.09
CA VAL A 98 -17.40 35.43 26.60
C VAL A 98 -16.64 34.21 26.09
N ILE A 99 -15.70 34.42 25.18
CA ILE A 99 -14.81 33.37 24.69
C ILE A 99 -13.71 33.21 25.75
N PRO A 100 -13.48 32.00 26.30
CA PRO A 100 -12.33 31.77 27.17
C PRO A 100 -11.03 32.06 26.41
N GLU A 101 -10.00 32.53 27.11
CA GLU A 101 -8.65 32.73 26.51
C GLU A 101 -7.60 31.86 27.22
N LYS A 102 -8.01 30.66 27.68
CA LYS A 102 -7.13 29.73 28.40
C LYS A 102 -5.99 29.25 27.50
N SER A 103 -6.26 29.00 26.22
CA SER A 103 -5.26 28.54 25.26
C SER A 103 -4.10 29.55 25.12
N VAL A 104 -4.40 30.85 25.24
CA VAL A 104 -3.43 31.97 25.18
C VAL A 104 -2.57 32.04 26.44
N THR A 105 -3.12 31.67 27.59
CA THR A 105 -2.39 31.64 28.88
C THR A 105 -1.44 30.45 29.00
N PHE A 106 -1.79 29.29 28.46
CA PHE A 106 -0.90 28.12 28.38
C PHE A 106 0.36 28.42 27.55
N VAL A 107 0.19 29.16 26.45
CA VAL A 107 1.31 29.71 25.65
C VAL A 107 2.19 30.66 26.47
N GLY A 108 1.66 31.30 27.52
CA GLY A 108 2.40 32.16 28.44
C GLY A 108 3.45 31.44 29.33
N ALA A 109 3.34 30.12 29.52
CA ALA A 109 4.37 29.33 30.18
C ALA A 109 5.62 29.12 29.28
N TRP A 110 5.47 29.28 27.96
CA TRP A 110 6.51 29.18 26.94
C TRP A 110 7.04 30.57 26.58
N ASN A 111 7.66 31.23 27.56
CA ASN A 111 7.76 32.68 27.60
C ASN A 111 8.98 33.23 26.80
N THR A 112 8.79 33.55 25.52
CA THR A 112 9.47 34.70 24.90
C THR A 112 8.49 35.55 24.10
N THR A 113 8.55 36.86 24.29
CA THR A 113 7.63 37.87 23.74
C THR A 113 7.62 37.95 22.21
N VAL A 114 8.69 37.50 21.56
CA VAL A 114 8.80 37.38 20.09
C VAL A 114 8.13 36.10 19.58
N GLY A 115 8.22 34.98 20.31
CA GLY A 115 7.52 33.74 19.99
C GLY A 115 6.00 33.81 20.15
N ARG A 116 5.48 34.87 20.78
CA ARG A 116 4.05 35.10 21.03
C ARG A 116 3.28 35.65 19.82
N VAL A 117 3.94 36.43 18.97
CA VAL A 117 3.36 36.98 17.72
C VAL A 117 3.83 36.19 16.49
N VAL A 118 5.00 35.55 16.60
CA VAL A 118 5.68 34.90 15.48
C VAL A 118 5.56 33.37 15.56
N GLY A 119 5.07 32.82 16.68
CA GLY A 119 5.20 31.40 16.99
C GLY A 119 6.67 31.08 17.27
N TYR A 120 6.95 30.26 18.28
CA TYR A 120 8.30 29.74 18.49
C TYR A 120 8.81 29.16 17.15
N ARG A 121 9.94 29.69 16.63
CA ARG A 121 10.63 29.24 15.40
C ARG A 121 9.83 29.32 14.08
N SER A 122 9.08 30.40 13.80
CA SER A 122 8.28 30.58 12.57
C SER A 122 8.90 30.08 11.25
N CYS A 123 10.17 30.36 10.98
CA CYS A 123 10.82 29.87 9.76
C CYS A 123 11.28 28.40 9.89
N GLU A 124 11.85 28.01 11.04
CA GLU A 124 12.41 26.67 11.22
C GLU A 124 11.32 25.60 11.36
N ASN A 125 10.20 25.89 12.03
CA ASN A 125 9.08 24.97 12.18
C ASN A 125 8.21 24.90 10.91
N HIS A 126 7.98 26.01 10.22
CA HIS A 126 7.30 25.98 8.92
C HIS A 126 8.19 25.32 7.84
N PHE A 127 9.51 25.43 7.95
CA PHE A 127 10.46 24.68 7.13
C PHE A 127 10.45 23.20 7.49
N LEU A 128 10.43 22.82 8.77
CA LEU A 128 10.30 21.42 9.19
C LEU A 128 8.96 20.82 8.74
N ASP A 129 7.89 21.60 8.76
CA ASP A 129 6.57 21.22 8.28
C ASP A 129 6.50 21.16 6.75
N ALA A 130 7.12 22.09 6.04
CA ALA A 130 7.26 22.02 4.58
C ALA A 130 8.18 20.86 4.15
N LEU A 131 9.22 20.57 4.94
CA LEU A 131 10.08 19.42 4.78
C LEU A 131 9.32 18.13 5.14
N PHE A 132 8.46 18.14 6.15
CA PHE A 132 7.63 17.00 6.54
C PHE A 132 6.56 16.71 5.50
N ILE A 133 5.80 17.72 5.04
CA ILE A 133 4.87 17.60 3.91
C ILE A 133 5.63 17.21 2.65
N GLY A 134 6.78 17.84 2.39
CA GLY A 134 7.63 17.55 1.25
C GLY A 134 8.14 16.10 1.28
N LEU A 135 8.65 15.63 2.41
CA LEU A 135 9.07 14.24 2.62
C LEU A 135 7.88 13.31 2.55
N PHE A 136 6.75 13.63 3.17
CA PHE A 136 5.57 12.80 3.15
C PHE A 136 5.07 12.64 1.70
N VAL A 137 4.88 13.72 0.96
CA VAL A 137 4.45 13.68 -0.45
C VAL A 137 5.52 13.02 -1.34
N CYS A 138 6.81 13.33 -1.14
CA CYS A 138 7.90 12.79 -1.94
C CYS A 138 8.24 11.34 -1.61
N LEU A 139 7.97 10.85 -0.39
CA LEU A 139 8.25 9.47 0.01
C LEU A 139 7.03 8.59 -0.17
N TRP A 140 5.82 9.10 0.08
CA TRP A 140 4.59 8.32 -0.01
C TRP A 140 4.38 7.73 -1.39
N ARG A 141 4.46 8.57 -2.44
CA ARG A 141 4.29 8.10 -3.83
C ARG A 141 5.33 7.02 -4.18
N PRO A 142 6.65 7.24 -4.03
CA PRO A 142 7.64 6.20 -4.28
C PRO A 142 7.50 4.95 -3.42
N LEU A 143 7.06 5.08 -2.17
CA LEU A 143 6.88 3.95 -1.26
C LEU A 143 5.71 3.06 -1.70
N VAL A 144 4.60 3.66 -2.16
CA VAL A 144 3.48 2.93 -2.77
C VAL A 144 3.93 2.19 -4.03
N PHE A 145 4.71 2.85 -4.90
CA PHE A 145 5.26 2.18 -6.08
C PHE A 145 6.29 1.10 -5.74
N LEU A 146 7.13 1.30 -4.71
CA LEU A 146 8.07 0.29 -4.23
C LEU A 146 7.31 -0.96 -3.77
N CYS A 147 6.27 -0.79 -2.96
CA CYS A 147 5.40 -1.89 -2.54
C CYS A 147 4.74 -2.59 -3.75
N LEU A 148 4.31 -1.82 -4.75
CA LEU A 148 3.74 -2.37 -5.98
C LEU A 148 4.77 -3.21 -6.76
N TYR A 149 5.99 -2.70 -6.89
CA TYR A 149 7.09 -3.42 -7.55
C TYR A 149 7.45 -4.70 -6.78
N LEU A 150 7.51 -4.66 -5.45
CA LEU A 150 7.75 -5.82 -4.61
C LEU A 150 6.64 -6.88 -4.76
N GLU A 151 5.37 -6.48 -4.76
CA GLU A 151 4.24 -7.38 -5.01
C GLU A 151 4.35 -8.05 -6.38
N LEU A 152 4.61 -7.27 -7.43
CA LEU A 152 4.75 -7.79 -8.80
C LEU A 152 5.94 -8.74 -8.94
N CYS A 153 7.08 -8.43 -8.32
CA CYS A 153 8.25 -9.30 -8.29
C CYS A 153 7.93 -10.63 -7.58
N LEU A 154 7.27 -10.58 -6.42
CA LEU A 154 6.88 -11.76 -5.67
C LEU A 154 5.92 -12.64 -6.50
N GLN A 155 4.91 -12.03 -7.13
CA GLN A 155 3.98 -12.75 -8.01
C GLN A 155 4.69 -13.35 -9.24
N ALA A 156 5.65 -12.64 -9.82
CA ALA A 156 6.45 -13.14 -10.94
C ALA A 156 7.32 -14.34 -10.52
N VAL A 157 7.96 -14.29 -9.35
CA VAL A 157 8.78 -15.39 -8.82
C VAL A 157 7.91 -16.61 -8.52
N VAL A 158 6.78 -16.43 -7.84
CA VAL A 158 5.87 -17.55 -7.50
C VAL A 158 5.32 -18.21 -8.76
N SER A 159 4.79 -17.42 -9.70
CA SER A 159 4.23 -17.96 -10.96
C SER A 159 5.31 -18.58 -11.86
N GLY A 160 6.48 -17.95 -11.96
CA GLY A 160 7.62 -18.46 -12.71
C GLY A 160 8.19 -19.75 -12.13
N SER A 161 8.34 -19.84 -10.81
CA SER A 161 8.83 -21.06 -10.13
C SER A 161 7.86 -22.22 -10.34
N LYS A 162 6.56 -21.96 -10.18
CA LYS A 162 5.51 -22.95 -10.43
C LYS A 162 5.56 -23.46 -11.87
N ALA A 163 5.63 -22.56 -12.85
CA ALA A 163 5.72 -22.92 -14.26
C ALA A 163 7.00 -23.71 -14.60
N ALA A 164 8.14 -23.36 -14.00
CA ALA A 164 9.40 -24.06 -14.19
C ALA A 164 9.34 -25.50 -13.66
N ILE A 165 8.81 -25.70 -12.45
CA ILE A 165 8.67 -27.03 -11.83
C ILE A 165 7.74 -27.92 -12.65
N PHE A 166 6.55 -27.44 -12.99
CA PHE A 166 5.59 -28.23 -13.78
C PHE A 166 6.08 -28.47 -15.22
N GLY A 167 6.75 -27.48 -15.83
CA GLY A 167 7.35 -27.62 -17.16
C GLY A 167 8.52 -28.61 -17.18
N ALA A 168 9.38 -28.59 -16.17
CA ALA A 168 10.47 -29.55 -16.03
C ALA A 168 9.94 -30.97 -15.81
N ALA A 169 8.95 -31.14 -14.93
CA ALA A 169 8.31 -32.43 -14.68
C ALA A 169 7.66 -33.02 -15.94
N ALA A 170 6.96 -32.18 -16.74
CA ALA A 170 6.37 -32.61 -18.00
C ALA A 170 7.43 -33.07 -19.03
N LYS A 171 8.52 -32.30 -19.20
CA LYS A 171 9.62 -32.66 -20.11
C LYS A 171 10.34 -33.93 -19.68
N LEU A 172 10.56 -34.08 -18.37
CA LEU A 172 11.24 -35.24 -17.81
C LEU A 172 10.44 -36.54 -18.07
N LEU A 173 9.11 -36.47 -18.02
CA LEU A 173 8.25 -37.61 -18.33
C LEU A 173 8.16 -37.93 -19.82
N VAL A 174 8.10 -36.93 -20.70
CA VAL A 174 8.20 -37.17 -22.16
C VAL A 174 9.52 -37.86 -22.49
N SER A 175 10.63 -37.42 -21.88
CA SER A 175 11.94 -38.07 -22.00
C SER A 175 11.91 -39.52 -21.50
N ASN A 176 11.29 -39.79 -20.34
CA ASN A 176 11.17 -41.16 -19.82
C ASN A 176 10.34 -42.08 -20.71
N ILE A 177 9.26 -41.58 -21.33
CA ILE A 177 8.45 -42.35 -22.28
C ILE A 177 9.30 -42.75 -23.50
N ILE A 178 10.09 -41.82 -24.04
CA ILE A 178 11.00 -42.09 -25.17
C ILE A 178 12.08 -43.10 -24.77
N MET A 179 12.70 -42.94 -23.59
CA MET A 179 13.71 -43.88 -23.09
C MET A 179 13.14 -45.29 -22.86
N GLY A 180 11.92 -45.39 -22.32
CA GLY A 180 11.22 -46.67 -22.14
C GLY A 180 10.90 -47.36 -23.47
N ALA A 181 10.45 -46.60 -24.48
CA ALA A 181 10.23 -47.13 -25.82
C ALA A 181 11.54 -47.61 -26.48
N LEU A 182 12.63 -46.86 -26.32
CA LEU A 182 13.94 -47.24 -26.82
C LEU A 182 14.48 -48.50 -26.13
N ALA A 183 14.30 -48.61 -24.81
CA ALA A 183 14.66 -49.81 -24.06
C ALA A 183 13.89 -51.05 -24.55
N ALA A 184 12.60 -50.92 -24.87
CA ALA A 184 11.80 -52.00 -25.45
C ALA A 184 12.32 -52.44 -26.83
N VAL A 185 12.71 -51.50 -27.69
CA VAL A 185 13.33 -51.81 -28.99
C VAL A 185 14.67 -52.52 -28.82
N LEU A 186 15.51 -52.07 -27.88
CA LEU A 186 16.81 -52.70 -27.61
C LEU A 186 16.69 -54.11 -27.02
N ALA A 187 15.63 -54.38 -26.26
CA ALA A 187 15.31 -55.71 -25.75
C ALA A 187 15.10 -56.70 -26.91
N THR A 188 14.47 -56.29 -28.01
CA THR A 188 14.27 -57.13 -29.21
C THR A 188 15.55 -57.38 -30.00
N ARG A 189 16.61 -56.58 -29.79
CA ARG A 189 17.90 -56.66 -30.50
C ARG A 189 19.00 -57.36 -29.69
N GLY A 190 18.70 -57.87 -28.49
CA GLY A 190 19.63 -58.64 -27.66
C GLY A 190 20.70 -57.83 -26.92
N LEU A 191 20.63 -56.49 -26.90
CA LEU A 191 21.57 -55.63 -26.15
C LEU A 191 21.12 -55.46 -24.68
N GLN A 192 21.34 -56.49 -23.86
CA GLN A 192 20.84 -56.54 -22.48
C GLN A 192 21.45 -55.49 -21.54
N HIS A 193 22.75 -55.20 -21.64
CA HIS A 193 23.42 -54.24 -20.75
C HIS A 193 22.95 -52.79 -20.97
N THR A 194 22.79 -52.38 -22.24
CA THR A 194 22.28 -51.05 -22.60
C THR A 194 20.80 -50.90 -22.23
N MET A 195 20.03 -51.98 -22.34
CA MET A 195 18.63 -52.02 -21.92
C MET A 195 18.47 -51.79 -20.41
N LEU A 196 19.23 -52.52 -19.58
CA LEU A 196 19.17 -52.38 -18.11
C LEU A 196 19.51 -50.97 -17.63
N PHE A 197 20.52 -50.33 -18.25
CA PHE A 197 20.88 -48.96 -17.96
C PHE A 197 19.75 -47.97 -18.25
N LEU A 198 19.09 -48.10 -19.42
CA LEU A 198 17.97 -47.25 -19.81
C LEU A 198 16.74 -47.47 -18.94
N VAL A 199 16.47 -48.71 -18.52
CA VAL A 199 15.38 -49.03 -17.59
C VAL A 199 15.63 -48.38 -16.23
N GLY A 200 16.85 -48.47 -15.68
CA GLY A 200 17.21 -47.81 -14.42
C GLY A 200 17.02 -46.29 -14.46
N LEU A 201 17.44 -45.64 -15.55
CA LEU A 201 17.19 -44.21 -15.79
C LEU A 201 15.69 -43.88 -15.86
N SER A 202 14.92 -44.69 -16.58
CA SER A 202 13.48 -44.47 -16.74
C SER A 202 12.70 -44.61 -15.44
N VAL A 203 13.03 -45.59 -14.58
CA VAL A 203 12.39 -45.78 -13.27
C VAL A 203 12.68 -44.60 -12.34
N THR A 204 13.94 -44.17 -12.30
CA THR A 204 14.36 -43.04 -11.47
C THR A 204 13.68 -41.75 -11.91
N GLY A 205 13.60 -41.52 -13.22
CA GLY A 205 12.90 -40.37 -13.78
C GLY A 205 11.39 -40.43 -13.56
N PHE A 206 10.76 -41.60 -13.68
CA PHE A 206 9.32 -41.76 -13.48
C PHE A 206 8.95 -41.51 -12.01
N PHE A 207 9.81 -41.91 -11.07
CA PHE A 207 9.62 -41.61 -9.65
C PHE A 207 9.70 -40.11 -9.37
N LEU A 208 10.72 -39.42 -9.91
CA LEU A 208 10.88 -37.97 -9.73
C LEU A 208 9.76 -37.14 -10.39
N GLY A 209 9.38 -37.49 -11.62
CA GLY A 209 8.34 -36.79 -12.39
C GLY A 209 6.92 -37.17 -11.98
N GLY A 210 6.69 -38.43 -11.60
CA GLY A 210 5.40 -38.96 -11.19
C GLY A 210 4.91 -38.36 -9.87
N MET A 211 5.81 -38.14 -8.90
CA MET A 211 5.46 -37.48 -7.64
C MET A 211 4.96 -36.05 -7.83
N VAL A 212 5.48 -35.32 -8.82
CA VAL A 212 5.03 -33.96 -9.16
C VAL A 212 3.68 -33.96 -9.91
N LEU A 213 3.35 -35.04 -10.61
CA LEU A 213 2.13 -35.15 -11.42
C LEU A 213 0.95 -35.87 -10.76
N LEU A 214 1.16 -36.57 -9.64
CA LEU A 214 0.07 -37.16 -8.84
C LEU A 214 -0.99 -36.13 -8.41
N VAL A 215 -0.67 -34.83 -8.51
CA VAL A 215 -1.53 -33.70 -8.18
C VAL A 215 -2.38 -33.20 -9.37
N GLY A 216 -2.13 -33.62 -10.62
CA GLY A 216 -2.91 -33.06 -11.74
C GLY A 216 -2.78 -33.69 -13.13
N GLY A 217 -1.96 -34.72 -13.35
CA GLY A 217 -1.83 -35.34 -14.68
C GLY A 217 -1.04 -34.52 -15.71
N LEU A 218 -0.59 -35.17 -16.78
CA LEU A 218 0.46 -34.67 -17.68
C LEU A 218 0.00 -33.49 -18.56
N GLN A 219 -1.19 -33.59 -19.16
CA GLN A 219 -1.77 -32.52 -19.99
C GLN A 219 -2.16 -31.30 -19.15
N GLN A 220 -2.71 -31.52 -17.95
CA GLN A 220 -3.12 -30.44 -17.06
C GLN A 220 -1.90 -29.71 -16.49
N ALA A 221 -0.83 -30.42 -16.12
CA ALA A 221 0.42 -29.80 -15.67
C ALA A 221 1.09 -28.95 -16.76
N ALA A 222 1.10 -29.40 -18.01
CA ALA A 222 1.63 -28.61 -19.13
C ALA A 222 0.79 -27.36 -19.40
N ALA A 223 -0.55 -27.48 -19.38
CA ALA A 223 -1.46 -26.35 -19.54
C ALA A 223 -1.30 -25.32 -18.41
N VAL A 224 -1.27 -25.78 -17.14
CA VAL A 224 -1.04 -24.94 -15.96
C VAL A 224 0.32 -24.24 -16.03
N ALA A 225 1.39 -24.95 -16.41
CA ALA A 225 2.72 -24.37 -16.59
C ALA A 225 2.73 -23.28 -17.67
N SER A 226 2.07 -23.51 -18.81
CA SER A 226 2.01 -22.53 -19.89
C SER A 226 1.27 -21.26 -19.48
N HIS A 227 0.18 -21.41 -18.74
CA HIS A 227 -0.64 -20.31 -18.24
C HIS A 227 0.09 -19.50 -17.17
N ASP A 228 0.73 -20.16 -16.20
CA ASP A 228 1.51 -19.49 -15.16
C ASP A 228 2.77 -18.83 -15.74
N TRP A 229 3.36 -19.38 -16.81
CA TRP A 229 4.46 -18.74 -17.55
C TRP A 229 4.01 -17.49 -18.32
N GLN A 230 2.80 -17.49 -18.89
CA GLN A 230 2.23 -16.31 -19.51
C GLN A 230 1.93 -15.21 -18.49
N ARG A 231 1.43 -15.56 -17.30
CA ARG A 231 1.27 -14.63 -16.17
C ARG A 231 2.60 -14.04 -15.73
N CYS A 232 3.61 -14.87 -15.49
CA CYS A 232 4.97 -14.43 -15.14
C CYS A 232 5.53 -13.43 -16.16
N ARG A 233 5.44 -13.74 -17.46
CA ARG A 233 5.86 -12.83 -18.53
C ARG A 233 5.07 -11.52 -18.52
N SER A 234 3.80 -11.57 -18.17
CA SER A 234 2.95 -10.37 -18.09
C SER A 234 3.36 -9.48 -16.93
N TYR A 235 3.68 -10.04 -15.77
CA TYR A 235 4.23 -9.31 -14.62
C TYR A 235 5.60 -8.71 -14.93
N MET A 236 6.53 -9.47 -15.52
CA MET A 236 7.84 -8.97 -15.91
C MET A 236 7.74 -7.80 -16.90
N ARG A 237 6.83 -7.87 -17.86
CA ARG A 237 6.55 -6.77 -18.81
C ARG A 237 5.92 -5.55 -18.14
N SER A 238 5.16 -5.73 -17.06
CA SER A 238 4.62 -4.63 -16.26
C SER A 238 5.71 -3.98 -15.40
N ILE A 239 6.62 -4.77 -14.83
CA ILE A 239 7.79 -4.28 -14.08
C ILE A 239 8.70 -3.44 -14.98
N THR A 240 8.98 -3.90 -16.19
CA THR A 240 9.82 -3.17 -17.17
C THR A 240 9.07 -2.04 -17.89
N SER A 241 7.83 -1.75 -17.51
CA SER A 241 7.02 -0.73 -18.18
C SER A 241 7.50 0.67 -17.82
N LEU A 242 7.94 1.42 -18.83
CA LEU A 242 8.29 2.83 -18.69
C LEU A 242 7.11 3.67 -18.17
N SER A 243 5.86 3.33 -18.56
CA SER A 243 4.68 4.05 -18.06
C SER A 243 4.45 3.87 -16.56
N LEU A 244 4.82 2.70 -16.00
CA LEU A 244 4.72 2.48 -14.56
C LEU A 244 5.83 3.21 -13.81
N PHE A 245 7.05 3.20 -14.37
CA PHE A 245 8.19 3.92 -13.83
C PHE A 245 7.96 5.44 -13.81
N LEU A 246 7.49 6.02 -14.90
CA LEU A 246 7.22 7.46 -14.99
C LEU A 246 6.09 7.90 -14.04
N ARG A 247 5.13 7.00 -13.75
CA ARG A 247 4.06 7.25 -12.76
C ARG A 247 4.60 7.37 -11.33
N CYS A 248 5.77 6.81 -11.04
CA CYS A 248 6.47 6.95 -9.76
C CYS A 248 7.04 8.36 -9.53
N MET A 249 7.28 9.12 -10.60
CA MET A 249 7.84 10.47 -10.48
C MET A 249 6.79 11.44 -9.95
N PRO A 250 7.04 12.18 -8.85
CA PRO A 250 6.04 13.03 -8.21
C PRO A 250 5.53 14.17 -9.10
N VAL A 251 6.32 14.65 -10.06
CA VAL A 251 5.95 15.78 -10.93
C VAL A 251 5.34 15.32 -12.26
N VAL A 252 5.88 14.25 -12.85
CA VAL A 252 5.50 13.79 -14.20
C VAL A 252 4.41 12.72 -14.15
N GLY A 253 4.30 12.01 -13.03
CA GLY A 253 3.46 10.81 -12.92
C GLY A 253 1.96 11.05 -13.08
N CYS A 254 1.46 12.21 -12.68
CA CYS A 254 0.03 12.54 -12.78
C CYS A 254 -0.49 12.61 -14.22
N PHE A 255 0.40 12.85 -15.20
CA PHE A 255 0.03 13.01 -16.62
C PHE A 255 0.20 11.73 -17.44
N VAL A 256 0.78 10.67 -16.87
CA VAL A 256 1.14 9.45 -17.61
C VAL A 256 0.08 8.38 -17.42
N GLN A 257 -0.63 7.99 -18.47
CA GLN A 257 -1.59 6.87 -18.43
C GLN A 257 -0.90 5.51 -18.30
N ILE A 258 -1.47 4.63 -17.48
CA ILE A 258 -0.95 3.28 -17.24
C ILE A 258 -1.50 2.34 -18.31
N LYS A 259 -0.64 1.85 -19.21
CA LYS A 259 -1.02 1.00 -20.34
C LYS A 259 -1.61 -0.38 -19.97
N ARG A 260 -1.45 -0.84 -18.72
CA ARG A 260 -1.86 -2.19 -18.26
C ARG A 260 -2.72 -2.16 -17.00
N HIS A 261 -3.62 -1.19 -16.94
CA HIS A 261 -4.50 -0.96 -15.80
C HIS A 261 -5.31 -2.21 -15.41
N ASP A 262 -5.95 -2.89 -16.36
CA ASP A 262 -6.85 -4.02 -16.09
C ASP A 262 -6.14 -5.21 -15.43
N LEU A 263 -4.93 -5.52 -15.89
CA LEU A 263 -4.14 -6.62 -15.33
C LEU A 263 -3.72 -6.32 -13.89
N LEU A 264 -3.30 -5.08 -13.62
CA LEU A 264 -2.91 -4.62 -12.29
C LEU A 264 -4.11 -4.54 -11.35
N LEU A 265 -5.27 -4.07 -11.81
CA LEU A 265 -6.51 -4.06 -11.04
C LEU A 265 -6.94 -5.45 -10.58
N GLN A 266 -6.86 -6.43 -11.48
CA GLN A 266 -7.29 -7.79 -11.16
C GLN A 266 -6.32 -8.48 -10.19
N HIS A 267 -5.01 -8.30 -10.38
CA HIS A 267 -4.01 -9.15 -9.75
C HIS A 267 -3.17 -8.48 -8.66
N SER A 268 -3.10 -7.14 -8.58
CA SER A 268 -2.32 -6.44 -7.57
C SER A 268 -3.23 -5.77 -6.54
N LEU A 269 -3.05 -6.13 -5.27
CA LEU A 269 -3.73 -5.49 -4.17
C LEU A 269 -3.17 -4.09 -3.94
N VAL A 270 -1.84 -3.92 -4.01
CA VAL A 270 -1.19 -2.62 -3.83
C VAL A 270 -1.68 -1.65 -4.89
N TYR A 271 -1.84 -2.09 -6.14
CA TYR A 271 -2.36 -1.25 -7.22
C TYR A 271 -3.78 -0.78 -6.97
N ARG A 272 -4.66 -1.67 -6.50
CA ARG A 272 -6.03 -1.30 -6.15
C ARG A 272 -6.06 -0.24 -5.05
N VAL A 273 -5.29 -0.45 -3.98
CA VAL A 273 -5.20 0.52 -2.88
C VAL A 273 -4.58 1.84 -3.36
N ALA A 274 -3.51 1.76 -4.16
CA ALA A 274 -2.81 2.90 -4.73
C ALA A 274 -3.71 3.79 -5.61
N MET A 275 -4.60 3.20 -6.40
CA MET A 275 -5.56 3.95 -7.23
C MET A 275 -6.49 4.84 -6.42
N TYR A 276 -6.76 4.49 -5.17
CA TYR A 276 -7.56 5.32 -4.27
C TYR A 276 -6.73 6.34 -3.46
N CYS A 277 -5.39 6.19 -3.45
CA CYS A 277 -4.48 7.04 -2.68
C CYS A 277 -3.66 8.02 -3.54
N MET A 278 -3.82 8.01 -4.87
CA MET A 278 -3.03 8.79 -5.85
C MET A 278 -3.86 9.80 -6.61
#